data_AF-A0A1H1N1Y2-F1
#
_entry.id   AF-A0A1H1N1Y2-F1
#
_cell.length_a   1.000
_cell.length_b   1.000
_cell.length_c   1.000
_cell.angle_alpha   90.00
_cell.angle_beta   90.00
_cell.angle_gamma   90.00
#
_symmetry.space_group_name_H-M   'P 1'
#
loop_
_entity.id
_entity.type
_entity.pdbx_description
1 polymer ?
#
loop_
_entity_poly.entity_id
_entity_poly.type
_entity_poly.pdbx_seq_one_letter_code
_entity_poly.pdbx_strand_id
1 'polypeptide(L)'
;MLRFIMFAFVFLIANSSSAQDSDYLQGQVIQGPFKTDVVSGGELSFLQTTSEEFPVSLVLDVVGVDNKKNRSLVDKYDVAGSDPKIESIFFYPVKGKKNVLVLVSWEITSRGIGTYGTLYQVYGYEKSADNKLVVNQLVRFDRNLSGMEGYQEGEEQHFSYVNAGLIKAYLKKINGAK
;
A
#
# COMPACT_ATOMS: atom_id res chain seq x y z
N MET A 1 -30.83 43.91 3.40
CA MET A 1 -30.19 44.16 2.09
C MET A 1 -29.25 43.01 1.81
N LEU A 2 -29.53 42.28 0.74
CA LEU A 2 -28.93 41.02 0.34
C LEU A 2 -27.71 41.31 -0.55
N ARG A 3 -26.51 40.88 -0.15
CA ARG A 3 -25.32 40.94 -1.01
C ARG A 3 -25.03 39.53 -1.53
N PHE A 4 -25.45 39.28 -2.77
CA PHE A 4 -25.00 38.15 -3.57
C PHE A 4 -23.50 38.32 -3.85
N ILE A 5 -22.67 37.46 -3.25
CA ILE A 5 -21.28 37.28 -3.67
C ILE A 5 -21.28 36.03 -4.55
N MET A 6 -21.28 36.27 -5.86
CA MET A 6 -21.15 35.23 -6.87
C MET A 6 -19.67 34.80 -6.92
N PHE A 7 -19.32 33.72 -6.21
CA PHE A 7 -18.02 33.07 -6.41
C PHE A 7 -18.10 32.23 -7.70
N ALA A 8 -17.44 32.71 -8.75
CA ALA A 8 -17.24 31.95 -9.97
C ALA A 8 -16.34 30.76 -9.68
N PHE A 9 -16.92 29.56 -9.71
CA PHE A 9 -16.21 28.29 -9.61
C PHE A 9 -15.56 28.01 -10.98
N VAL A 10 -14.30 28.41 -11.14
CA VAL A 10 -13.52 28.03 -12.32
C VAL A 10 -13.11 26.57 -12.16
N PHE A 11 -13.91 25.67 -12.74
CA PHE A 11 -13.50 24.29 -13.01
C PHE A 11 -12.41 24.32 -14.10
N LEU A 12 -11.15 24.43 -13.68
CA LEU A 12 -10.02 24.08 -14.51
C LEU A 12 -9.91 22.54 -14.53
N ILE A 13 -10.55 21.95 -15.53
CA ILE A 13 -10.36 20.53 -15.89
C ILE A 13 -8.96 20.42 -16.52
N ALA A 14 -7.95 20.15 -15.70
CA ALA A 14 -6.66 19.69 -16.20
C ALA A 14 -6.71 18.16 -16.34
N ASN A 15 -7.12 17.68 -17.51
CA ASN A 15 -6.90 16.30 -17.93
C ASN A 15 -5.45 16.15 -18.40
N SER A 16 -4.55 15.71 -17.52
CA SER A 16 -3.25 15.15 -17.92
C SER A 16 -2.56 14.45 -16.75
N SER A 17 -3.04 13.26 -16.40
CA SER A 17 -2.38 12.36 -15.43
C SER A 17 -2.09 11.01 -16.09
N SER A 18 -1.12 10.98 -17.00
CA SER A 18 -0.61 9.73 -17.58
C SER A 18 0.91 9.63 -17.60
N ALA A 19 1.63 10.68 -17.20
CA ALA A 19 3.10 10.72 -17.22
C ALA A 19 3.75 10.52 -15.84
N GLN A 20 3.00 10.63 -14.74
CA GLN A 20 3.58 10.49 -13.39
C GLN A 20 3.89 9.03 -13.03
N ASP A 21 3.20 8.04 -13.60
CA ASP A 21 3.36 6.65 -13.16
C ASP A 21 4.59 5.93 -13.74
N SER A 22 5.20 6.44 -14.82
CA SER A 22 6.38 5.81 -15.44
C SER A 22 7.62 5.85 -14.54
N ASP A 23 7.75 6.91 -13.74
CA ASP A 23 8.92 7.13 -12.91
C ASP A 23 8.96 6.12 -11.75
N TYR A 24 7.79 5.62 -11.33
CA TYR A 24 7.65 4.61 -10.29
C TYR A 24 7.81 3.17 -10.80
N LEU A 25 7.99 2.98 -12.12
CA LEU A 25 8.33 1.67 -12.71
C LEU A 25 9.84 1.41 -12.72
N GLN A 26 10.64 2.43 -12.44
CA GLN A 26 12.09 2.41 -12.46
C GLN A 26 12.64 2.71 -11.07
N GLY A 27 13.83 2.17 -10.77
CA GLY A 27 14.44 2.30 -9.46
C GLY A 27 15.30 1.10 -9.10
N GLN A 28 16.03 1.21 -7.99
CA GLN A 28 16.81 0.10 -7.45
C GLN A 28 15.86 -0.88 -6.79
N VAL A 29 15.97 -2.18 -7.14
CA VAL A 29 15.22 -3.22 -6.41
C VAL A 29 15.76 -3.31 -4.99
N ILE A 30 14.91 -3.02 -4.01
CA ILE A 30 15.25 -3.11 -2.57
C ILE A 30 14.74 -4.40 -1.94
N GLN A 31 13.67 -4.99 -2.47
CA GLN A 31 13.17 -6.30 -2.05
C GLN A 31 12.52 -7.03 -3.24
N GLY A 32 12.64 -8.36 -3.26
CA GLY A 32 12.13 -9.22 -4.33
C GLY A 32 13.23 -9.70 -5.29
N PRO A 33 12.85 -10.34 -6.42
CA PRO A 33 11.48 -10.62 -6.84
C PRO A 33 10.79 -11.71 -5.99
N PHE A 34 9.50 -11.53 -5.71
CA PHE A 34 8.64 -12.50 -5.06
C PHE A 34 7.69 -13.11 -6.08
N LYS A 35 7.77 -14.42 -6.30
CA LYS A 35 6.83 -15.12 -7.18
C LYS A 35 5.43 -15.07 -6.59
N THR A 36 4.45 -14.72 -7.42
CA THR A 36 3.04 -14.73 -7.06
C THR A 36 2.26 -15.64 -8.02
N ASP A 37 1.28 -16.33 -7.49
CA ASP A 37 0.27 -17.06 -8.26
C ASP A 37 -1.09 -16.33 -8.23
N VAL A 38 -1.18 -15.15 -7.60
CA VAL A 38 -2.35 -14.26 -7.71
C VAL A 38 -2.51 -13.82 -9.16
N VAL A 39 -1.40 -13.47 -9.82
CA VAL A 39 -1.31 -13.28 -11.27
C VAL A 39 -0.35 -14.34 -11.81
N SER A 40 -0.82 -15.16 -12.75
CA SER A 40 -0.03 -16.27 -13.30
C SER A 40 1.27 -15.76 -13.95
N GLY A 41 2.40 -16.36 -13.56
CA GLY A 41 3.72 -15.95 -14.06
C GLY A 41 4.17 -14.57 -13.54
N GLY A 42 3.55 -14.06 -12.49
CA GLY A 42 3.84 -12.77 -11.89
C GLY A 42 5.01 -12.82 -10.90
N GLU A 43 5.83 -11.78 -10.93
CA GLU A 43 6.90 -11.50 -9.97
C GLU A 43 6.72 -10.09 -9.41
N LEU A 44 6.74 -9.95 -8.09
CA LEU A 44 6.59 -8.68 -7.40
C LEU A 44 7.92 -8.18 -6.87
N SER A 45 8.23 -6.91 -7.07
CA SER A 45 9.43 -6.29 -6.52
C SER A 45 9.11 -4.92 -5.93
N PHE A 46 9.83 -4.55 -4.88
CA PHE A 46 9.81 -3.20 -4.34
C PHE A 46 11.00 -2.43 -4.89
N LEU A 47 10.74 -1.22 -5.40
CA LEU A 47 11.76 -0.34 -5.95
C LEU A 47 11.94 0.86 -5.03
N GLN A 48 13.18 1.25 -4.79
CA GLN A 48 13.51 2.59 -4.32
C GLN A 48 13.39 3.55 -5.52
N THR A 49 12.54 4.55 -5.38
CA THR A 49 12.26 5.58 -6.38
C THR A 49 13.08 6.83 -6.07
N THR A 50 13.06 7.82 -6.97
CA THR A 50 13.66 9.14 -6.75
C THR A 50 12.67 10.15 -6.16
N SER A 51 11.44 9.75 -5.85
CA SER A 51 10.40 10.64 -5.32
C SER A 51 10.58 10.78 -3.81
N GLU A 52 10.68 12.02 -3.32
CA GLU A 52 10.70 12.30 -1.88
C GLU A 52 9.34 12.02 -1.21
N GLU A 53 8.24 12.19 -1.94
CA GLU A 53 6.89 11.92 -1.42
C GLU A 53 6.57 10.42 -1.41
N PHE A 54 6.95 9.69 -2.47
CA PHE A 54 6.70 8.26 -2.64
C PHE A 54 8.00 7.48 -2.91
N PRO A 55 8.89 7.36 -1.91
CA PRO A 55 10.24 6.79 -2.10
C PRO A 55 10.24 5.30 -2.41
N VAL A 56 9.12 4.59 -2.21
CA VAL A 56 9.01 3.15 -2.51
C VAL A 56 7.81 2.88 -3.40
N SER A 57 8.00 2.08 -4.45
CA SER A 57 6.92 1.54 -5.27
C SER A 57 6.89 0.02 -5.26
N LEU A 58 5.69 -0.55 -5.43
CA LEU A 58 5.49 -1.97 -5.70
C LEU A 58 5.19 -2.14 -7.18
N VAL A 59 5.96 -2.99 -7.86
CA VAL A 59 5.76 -3.33 -9.27
C VAL A 59 5.49 -4.81 -9.45
N LEU A 60 4.72 -5.12 -10.50
CA LEU A 60 4.43 -6.47 -10.97
C LEU A 60 5.03 -6.65 -12.36
N ASP A 61 5.96 -7.60 -12.47
CA ASP A 61 6.48 -8.11 -13.74
C ASP A 61 5.72 -9.38 -14.12
N VAL A 62 5.15 -9.44 -15.33
CA VAL A 62 4.52 -10.65 -15.87
C VAL A 62 5.23 -11.05 -17.14
N VAL A 63 5.66 -12.31 -17.23
CA VAL A 63 6.24 -12.86 -18.47
C VAL A 63 5.11 -13.14 -19.46
N GLY A 64 5.10 -12.41 -20.56
CA GLY A 64 4.19 -12.61 -21.68
C GLY A 64 4.51 -13.85 -22.50
N VAL A 65 3.60 -14.21 -23.41
CA VAL A 65 3.76 -15.36 -24.33
C VAL A 65 4.97 -15.20 -25.25
N ASP A 66 5.43 -13.97 -25.46
CA ASP A 66 6.62 -13.61 -26.23
C ASP A 66 7.92 -13.62 -25.41
N ASN A 67 7.89 -14.18 -24.19
CA ASN A 67 8.98 -14.15 -23.20
C ASN A 67 9.43 -12.74 -22.77
N LYS A 68 8.66 -11.68 -23.08
CA LYS A 68 8.96 -10.33 -22.58
C LYS A 68 8.34 -10.13 -21.21
N LYS A 69 9.09 -9.49 -20.30
CA LYS A 69 8.57 -9.04 -19.01
C LYS A 69 7.82 -7.73 -19.21
N ASN A 70 6.52 -7.76 -19.00
CA ASN A 70 5.68 -6.58 -18.94
C ASN A 70 5.60 -6.11 -17.48
N ARG A 71 6.22 -4.98 -17.20
CA ARG A 71 6.19 -4.34 -15.88
C ARG A 71 4.97 -3.42 -15.76
N SER A 72 4.31 -3.48 -14.61
CA SER A 72 3.22 -2.58 -14.25
C SER A 72 3.36 -2.10 -12.81
N LEU A 73 2.89 -0.88 -12.54
CA LEU A 73 2.83 -0.31 -11.21
C LEU A 73 1.64 -0.94 -10.47
N VAL A 74 1.87 -1.37 -9.23
CA VAL A 74 0.82 -1.90 -8.34
C VAL A 74 0.40 -0.84 -7.33
N ASP A 75 1.37 -0.27 -6.60
CA ASP A 75 1.11 0.80 -5.63
C ASP A 75 2.39 1.60 -5.34
N LYS A 76 2.22 2.72 -4.63
CA LYS A 76 3.27 3.63 -4.16
C LYS A 76 3.08 3.85 -2.66
N TYR A 77 4.19 3.87 -1.92
CA TYR A 77 4.16 4.08 -0.48
C TYR A 77 4.76 5.44 -0.16
N ASP A 78 3.98 6.26 0.53
CA ASP A 78 4.32 7.62 0.91
C ASP A 78 5.18 7.69 2.17
N VAL A 79 5.83 8.83 2.36
CA VAL A 79 6.51 9.19 3.61
C VAL A 79 5.48 9.54 4.68
N ALA A 80 5.65 8.98 5.89
CA ALA A 80 4.86 9.33 7.06
C ALA A 80 5.78 9.38 8.29
N GLY A 81 6.34 10.56 8.58
CA GLY A 81 7.34 10.75 9.66
C GLY A 81 8.74 10.23 9.30
N SER A 82 8.83 9.06 8.67
CA SER A 82 10.04 8.49 8.05
C SER A 82 9.73 7.95 6.66
N ASP A 83 10.75 7.44 5.97
CA ASP A 83 10.54 6.62 4.78
C ASP A 83 9.79 5.32 5.14
N PRO A 84 8.91 4.80 4.25
CA PRO A 84 8.22 3.54 4.42
C PRO A 84 9.20 2.36 4.41
N LYS A 85 9.06 1.47 5.37
CA LYS A 85 9.79 0.20 5.43
C LYS A 85 8.86 -0.96 5.13
N ILE A 86 9.27 -1.82 4.19
CA ILE A 86 8.55 -3.05 3.87
C ILE A 86 8.94 -4.14 4.86
N GLU A 87 8.04 -4.44 5.81
CA GLU A 87 8.28 -5.42 6.87
C GLU A 87 8.00 -6.85 6.40
N SER A 88 6.94 -7.03 5.60
CA SER A 88 6.66 -8.35 5.00
C SER A 88 5.77 -8.26 3.77
N ILE A 89 5.95 -9.22 2.87
CA ILE A 89 5.03 -9.52 1.77
C ILE A 89 4.63 -10.99 1.86
N PHE A 90 3.34 -11.28 1.71
CA PHE A 90 2.83 -12.63 1.77
C PHE A 90 1.51 -12.78 1.02
N PHE A 91 1.14 -14.03 0.73
CA PHE A 91 -0.06 -14.34 -0.02
C PHE A 91 -1.07 -15.05 0.89
N TYR A 92 -2.30 -14.55 0.92
CA TYR A 92 -3.36 -15.12 1.77
C TYR A 92 -4.75 -14.80 1.21
N PRO A 93 -5.76 -15.67 1.39
CA PRO A 93 -7.12 -15.36 0.97
C PRO A 93 -7.79 -14.31 1.87
N VAL A 94 -8.48 -13.36 1.25
CA VAL A 94 -9.42 -12.42 1.90
C VAL A 94 -10.79 -12.64 1.27
N LYS A 95 -11.77 -13.03 2.08
CA LYS A 95 -13.11 -13.48 1.66
C LYS A 95 -13.08 -14.48 0.48
N GLY A 96 -12.20 -15.46 0.57
CA GLY A 96 -12.07 -16.55 -0.42
C GLY A 96 -11.28 -16.21 -1.67
N LYS A 97 -10.91 -14.94 -1.90
CA LYS A 97 -10.05 -14.54 -3.03
C LYS A 97 -8.60 -14.45 -2.59
N LYS A 98 -7.67 -15.01 -3.37
CA LYS A 98 -6.24 -14.90 -3.08
C LYS A 98 -5.76 -13.46 -3.27
N ASN A 99 -5.04 -12.94 -2.29
CA ASN A 99 -4.51 -11.59 -2.28
C ASN A 99 -3.00 -11.59 -2.07
N VAL A 100 -2.35 -10.55 -2.57
CA VAL A 100 -1.03 -10.11 -2.12
C VAL A 100 -1.24 -9.18 -0.93
N LEU A 101 -0.52 -9.41 0.16
CA LEU A 101 -0.58 -8.57 1.36
C LEU A 101 0.81 -8.06 1.68
N VAL A 102 0.88 -6.78 2.03
CA VAL A 102 2.13 -6.10 2.36
C VAL A 102 1.96 -5.39 3.69
N LEU A 103 2.85 -5.66 4.64
CA LEU A 103 2.96 -4.89 5.88
C LEU A 103 4.03 -3.83 5.69
N VAL A 104 3.64 -2.57 5.86
CA VAL A 104 4.53 -1.41 5.80
C VAL A 104 4.56 -0.75 7.16
N SER A 105 5.72 -0.21 7.53
CA SER A 105 5.92 0.53 8.77
C SER A 105 6.63 1.86 8.53
N TRP A 106 6.43 2.78 9.48
CA TRP A 106 7.12 4.07 9.53
C TRP A 106 7.51 4.38 10.98
N GLU A 107 8.69 4.95 11.18
CA GLU A 107 9.10 5.48 12.47
C GLU A 107 8.55 6.89 12.66
N ILE A 108 7.77 7.08 13.73
CA ILE A 108 7.18 8.38 14.09
C ILE A 108 7.95 8.95 15.28
N THR A 109 8.39 10.20 15.15
CA THR A 109 9.24 10.86 16.16
C THR A 109 8.80 12.29 16.49
N SER A 110 7.51 12.48 16.78
CA SER A 110 6.97 13.77 17.24
C SER A 110 6.84 13.84 18.76
N ARG A 111 7.98 13.77 19.46
CA ARG A 111 8.02 13.73 20.93
C ARG A 111 7.42 14.98 21.60
N GLY A 112 7.46 16.14 20.93
CA GLY A 112 6.93 17.40 21.46
C GLY A 112 5.42 17.39 21.71
N ILE A 113 4.68 16.52 21.01
CA ILE A 113 3.24 16.31 21.22
C ILE A 113 2.93 14.91 21.81
N GLY A 114 3.95 14.19 22.27
CA GLY A 114 3.78 12.84 22.82
C GLY A 114 3.45 11.77 21.78
N THR A 115 3.77 11.97 20.50
CA THR A 115 3.53 10.99 19.44
C THR A 115 4.85 10.39 18.95
N TYR A 116 5.16 9.17 19.37
CA TYR A 116 6.38 8.47 18.96
C TYR A 116 6.23 6.96 19.01
N GLY A 117 6.87 6.25 18.09
CA GLY A 117 6.75 4.80 17.96
C GLY A 117 6.77 4.36 16.50
N THR A 118 6.11 3.26 16.20
CA THR A 118 6.03 2.71 14.84
C THR A 118 4.58 2.71 14.38
N LEU A 119 4.32 3.41 13.28
CA LEU A 119 3.06 3.31 12.55
C LEU A 119 3.12 2.09 11.64
N TYR A 120 2.07 1.28 11.63
CA TYR A 120 1.93 0.13 10.75
C TYR A 120 0.69 0.26 9.87
N GLN A 121 0.79 -0.24 8.64
CA GLN A 121 -0.34 -0.41 7.74
C GLN A 121 -0.20 -1.67 6.90
N VAL A 122 -1.28 -2.44 6.81
CA VAL A 122 -1.39 -3.57 5.90
C VAL A 122 -2.10 -3.12 4.62
N TYR A 123 -1.45 -3.36 3.50
CA TYR A 123 -2.01 -3.17 2.17
C TYR A 123 -2.40 -4.54 1.60
N GLY A 124 -3.49 -4.56 0.83
CA GLY A 124 -3.97 -5.76 0.17
C GLY A 124 -4.26 -5.49 -1.28
N TYR A 125 -3.90 -6.44 -2.13
CA TYR A 125 -4.10 -6.36 -3.58
C TYR A 125 -4.73 -7.64 -4.09
N GLU A 126 -5.83 -7.49 -4.82
CA GLU A 126 -6.49 -8.59 -5.54
C GLU A 126 -6.30 -8.45 -7.04
N LYS A 127 -6.42 -9.57 -7.75
CA LYS A 127 -6.38 -9.58 -9.20
C LYS A 127 -7.67 -8.99 -9.77
N SER A 128 -7.55 -8.03 -10.68
CA SER A 128 -8.64 -7.50 -11.49
C SER A 128 -8.92 -8.38 -12.72
N ALA A 129 -10.02 -8.10 -13.43
CA ALA A 129 -10.37 -8.77 -14.67
C ALA A 129 -9.27 -8.64 -15.75
N ASP A 130 -8.52 -7.52 -15.75
CA ASP A 130 -7.48 -7.23 -16.73
C ASP A 130 -6.11 -7.83 -16.37
N ASN A 131 -6.07 -8.84 -15.49
CA ASN A 131 -4.84 -9.45 -14.95
C ASN A 131 -3.88 -8.47 -14.23
N LYS A 132 -4.37 -7.30 -13.81
CA LYS A 132 -3.61 -6.35 -12.98
C LYS A 132 -3.88 -6.63 -11.50
N LEU A 133 -3.00 -6.14 -10.64
CA LEU A 133 -3.29 -6.06 -9.21
C LEU A 133 -3.94 -4.71 -8.91
N VAL A 134 -5.03 -4.73 -8.15
CA VAL A 134 -5.76 -3.55 -7.69
C VAL A 134 -5.94 -3.62 -6.18
N VAL A 135 -6.05 -2.46 -5.54
CA VAL A 135 -6.25 -2.36 -4.10
C VAL A 135 -7.50 -3.12 -3.67
N ASN A 136 -7.34 -4.04 -2.73
CA ASN A 136 -8.45 -4.68 -2.04
C ASN A 136 -9.00 -3.72 -0.98
N GLN A 137 -10.17 -3.16 -1.27
CA GLN A 137 -10.84 -2.19 -0.39
C GLN A 137 -11.19 -2.75 0.99
N LEU A 138 -11.44 -4.06 1.11
CA LEU A 138 -11.71 -4.70 2.41
C LEU A 138 -10.50 -4.66 3.32
N VAL A 139 -9.29 -4.71 2.76
CA VAL A 139 -8.05 -4.58 3.53
C VAL A 139 -7.75 -3.10 3.79
N ARG A 140 -7.85 -2.25 2.75
CA ARG A 140 -7.51 -0.83 2.83
C ARG A 140 -8.34 -0.07 3.87
N PHE A 141 -9.62 -0.39 4.02
CA PHE A 141 -10.53 0.31 4.92
C PHE A 141 -10.79 -0.43 6.25
N ASP A 142 -10.09 -1.55 6.50
CA ASP A 142 -10.17 -2.22 7.79
C ASP A 142 -9.35 -1.45 8.84
N ARG A 143 -10.06 -0.86 9.80
CA ARG A 143 -9.44 -0.06 10.87
C ARG A 143 -8.53 -0.89 11.78
N ASN A 144 -8.67 -2.21 11.80
CA ASN A 144 -7.79 -3.08 12.56
C ASN A 144 -6.47 -3.34 11.84
N LEU A 145 -6.36 -3.02 10.55
CA LEU A 145 -5.18 -3.31 9.72
C LEU A 145 -4.26 -2.10 9.54
N SER A 146 -4.48 -1.05 10.33
CA SER A 146 -3.54 0.06 10.50
C SER A 146 -3.58 0.53 11.95
N GLY A 147 -2.44 0.93 12.49
CA GLY A 147 -2.36 1.41 13.87
C GLY A 147 -0.93 1.64 14.31
N MET A 148 -0.79 2.18 15.52
CA MET A 148 0.48 2.56 16.09
C MET A 148 0.88 1.62 17.23
N GLU A 149 2.16 1.28 17.28
CA GLU A 149 2.82 0.72 18.46
C GLU A 149 3.68 1.81 19.08
N GLY A 150 3.40 2.19 20.34
CA GLY A 150 4.12 3.28 21.02
C GLY A 150 3.16 4.25 21.68
N TYR A 151 3.30 5.55 21.41
CA TYR A 151 2.50 6.61 22.02
C TYR A 151 1.93 7.52 20.95
N GLN A 152 0.66 7.90 21.08
CA GLN A 152 -0.01 8.88 20.25
C GLN A 152 -0.66 9.93 21.15
N GLU A 153 -0.25 11.19 21.01
CA GLU A 153 -0.75 12.31 21.82
C GLU A 153 -0.64 12.06 23.34
N GLY A 154 0.41 11.36 23.76
CA GLY A 154 0.66 11.01 25.17
C GLY A 154 -0.03 9.73 25.65
N GLU A 155 -0.91 9.14 24.85
CA GLU A 155 -1.62 7.89 25.17
C GLU A 155 -0.88 6.69 24.57
N GLU A 156 -0.64 5.66 25.38
CA GLU A 156 -0.03 4.41 24.90
C GLU A 156 -0.95 3.71 23.89
N GLN A 157 -0.37 3.31 22.77
CA GLN A 157 -1.02 2.60 21.67
C GLN A 157 -0.35 1.25 21.47
N HIS A 158 -1.17 0.23 21.20
CA HIS A 158 -0.70 -1.11 20.89
C HIS A 158 -1.30 -1.61 19.59
N PHE A 159 -0.44 -2.00 18.65
CA PHE A 159 -0.86 -2.57 17.37
C PHE A 159 -0.50 -4.05 17.30
N SER A 160 -1.51 -4.91 17.22
CA SER A 160 -1.32 -6.36 17.35
C SER A 160 -0.86 -7.08 16.08
N TYR A 161 -0.76 -6.41 14.93
CA TYR A 161 -0.55 -7.09 13.63
C TYR A 161 0.80 -6.78 12.99
N VAL A 162 1.86 -6.81 13.78
CA VAL A 162 3.23 -6.45 13.40
C VAL A 162 3.97 -7.50 12.55
N ASN A 163 3.33 -8.61 12.18
CA ASN A 163 3.93 -9.61 11.28
C ASN A 163 2.87 -10.40 10.50
N ALA A 164 3.32 -11.07 9.43
CA ALA A 164 2.47 -11.87 8.55
C ALA A 164 1.66 -12.96 9.27
N GLY A 165 2.20 -13.58 10.32
CA GLY A 165 1.50 -14.63 11.08
C GLY A 165 0.27 -14.09 11.83
N LEU A 166 0.45 -12.96 12.52
CA LEU A 166 -0.62 -12.28 13.26
C LEU A 166 -1.70 -11.75 12.31
N ILE A 167 -1.30 -11.16 11.18
CA ILE A 167 -2.24 -10.70 10.15
C ILE A 167 -3.04 -11.87 9.57
N LYS A 168 -2.39 -12.99 9.22
CA LYS A 168 -3.08 -14.19 8.73
C LYS A 168 -4.09 -14.73 9.76
N ALA A 169 -3.74 -14.72 11.04
CA ALA A 169 -4.64 -15.14 12.10
C ALA A 169 -5.88 -14.25 12.20
N TYR A 170 -5.72 -12.94 12.05
CA TYR A 170 -6.84 -11.99 11.98
C TYR A 170 -7.71 -12.23 10.75
N LEU A 171 -7.10 -12.31 9.56
CA LEU A 171 -7.81 -12.53 8.30
C LEU A 171 -8.60 -13.85 8.29
N LYS A 172 -8.08 -14.89 8.96
CA LYS A 172 -8.80 -16.16 9.16
C LYS A 172 -10.10 -15.98 9.94
N LYS A 173 -10.10 -15.14 10.99
CA LYS A 173 -11.30 -14.88 11.80
C LYS A 173 -12.38 -14.17 10.99
N ILE A 174 -12.01 -13.13 10.23
CA ILE A 174 -12.98 -12.37 9.42
C ILE A 174 -13.51 -13.18 8.23
N ASN A 175 -12.72 -14.10 7.68
CA ASN A 175 -13.17 -14.98 6.60
C ASN A 175 -14.17 -16.05 7.09
N GLY A 176 -14.11 -16.42 8.37
CA GLY A 176 -15.01 -17.39 8.98
C GLY A 176 -16.26 -16.78 9.61
N ALA A 177 -16.31 -15.46 9.78
CA ALA A 177 -17.51 -14.74 10.21
C ALA A 177 -18.52 -14.75 9.06
N LYS A 178 -19.52 -15.63 9.17
CA LYS A 178 -20.68 -15.70 8.27
C LYS A 178 -21.66 -14.57 8.56
#